data_AF-A0A7Y2CHL9-F1
#
_entry.id   AF-A0A7Y2CHL9-F1
#
_cell.length_a   1.000
_cell.length_b   1.000
_cell.length_c   1.000
_cell.angle_alpha   90.00
_cell.angle_beta   90.00
_cell.angle_gamma   90.00
#
_symmetry.space_group_name_H-M   'P 1'
#
loop_
_entity.id
_entity.type
_entity.pdbx_description
1 polymer ?
#
loop_
_entity_poly.entity_id
_entity_poly.type
_entity_poly.pdbx_seq_one_letter_code
_entity_poly.pdbx_strand_id
1 'polypeptide(L)'
;MTSGPDSLPEDITEVTLTRIVLLCLTPPALVVLGNLVNIVNSFVLGITTFDYSPLEAAHDVVITVLSLAAAWTVHRRRFSPRILIRVGLAYCVFAALWFSATECLVVGSYHSDPIRLGMSYFSFTMVWVVFFPAIVPMRSAAAVTTIVLAASTAPLMRWGAESLGWVQFSEGSVVFVTIAMIFSVIMGVAVSNVVYQLGRSVTEAREMGSYRLEKNLGSGGMGEVWSASHR
;
A
#
# COMPACT_ATOMS: atom_id res chain seq x y z
N MET A 1 -24.11 4.57 -25.39
CA MET A 1 -23.98 5.23 -24.06
C MET A 1 -22.74 6.08 -24.11
N THR A 2 -22.92 7.39 -24.12
CA THR A 2 -21.88 8.39 -24.39
C THR A 2 -20.98 8.58 -23.16
N SER A 3 -19.73 8.16 -23.28
CA SER A 3 -18.64 8.44 -22.35
C SER A 3 -18.41 9.96 -22.27
N GLY A 4 -18.71 10.56 -21.12
CA GLY A 4 -18.39 11.97 -20.85
C GLY A 4 -16.87 12.20 -20.81
N PRO A 5 -16.41 13.44 -20.98
CA PRO A 5 -14.98 13.80 -21.13
C PRO A 5 -14.07 13.47 -19.92
N ASP A 6 -14.62 12.92 -18.84
CA ASP A 6 -13.92 12.55 -17.60
C ASP A 6 -13.84 11.02 -17.34
N SER A 7 -14.23 10.17 -18.30
CA SER A 7 -14.07 8.71 -18.15
C SER A 7 -12.68 8.27 -18.60
N LEU A 8 -11.85 7.81 -17.66
CA LEU A 8 -10.60 7.12 -17.96
C LEU A 8 -10.88 5.93 -18.90
N PRO A 9 -9.98 5.62 -19.86
CA PRO A 9 -10.12 4.44 -20.71
C PRO A 9 -10.38 3.17 -19.88
N GLU A 10 -11.29 2.30 -20.34
CA GLU A 10 -11.70 1.09 -19.60
C GLU A 10 -10.48 0.21 -19.23
N ASP A 11 -9.55 0.03 -20.16
CA ASP A 11 -8.33 -0.78 -19.97
C ASP A 11 -7.47 -0.27 -18.79
N ILE A 12 -7.33 1.05 -18.65
CA ILE A 12 -6.55 1.68 -17.56
C ILE A 12 -7.28 1.48 -16.23
N THR A 13 -8.61 1.56 -16.26
CA THR A 13 -9.46 1.37 -15.08
C THR A 13 -9.37 -0.07 -14.57
N GLU A 14 -9.44 -1.06 -15.47
CA GLU A 14 -9.32 -2.47 -15.09
C GLU A 14 -7.96 -2.78 -14.47
N VAL A 15 -6.88 -2.32 -15.10
CA VAL A 15 -5.51 -2.50 -14.58
C VAL A 15 -5.36 -1.86 -13.20
N THR A 16 -5.89 -0.66 -13.01
CA THR A 16 -5.86 0.05 -11.72
C THR A 16 -6.59 -0.73 -10.64
N LEU A 17 -7.80 -1.21 -10.94
CA LEU A 17 -8.57 -1.95 -9.96
C LEU A 17 -7.98 -3.34 -9.66
N THR A 18 -7.25 -3.95 -10.58
CA THR A 18 -6.48 -5.19 -10.32
C THR A 18 -5.29 -4.91 -9.40
N ARG A 19 -4.57 -3.80 -9.61
CA ARG A 19 -3.50 -3.36 -8.70
C ARG A 19 -4.01 -3.08 -7.29
N ILE A 20 -5.21 -2.51 -7.15
CA ILE A 20 -5.84 -2.32 -5.83
C ILE A 20 -6.16 -3.65 -5.16
N VAL A 21 -6.63 -4.67 -5.89
CA VAL A 21 -6.82 -6.02 -5.32
C VAL A 21 -5.50 -6.57 -4.78
N LEU A 22 -4.42 -6.49 -5.56
CA LEU A 22 -3.09 -6.95 -5.13
C LEU A 22 -2.63 -6.19 -3.88
N LEU A 23 -2.84 -4.88 -3.85
CA LEU A 23 -2.53 -4.05 -2.70
C LEU A 23 -3.26 -4.50 -1.44
N CYS A 24 -4.56 -4.80 -1.54
CA CYS A 24 -5.34 -5.31 -0.42
C CYS A 24 -4.86 -6.66 0.09
N LEU A 25 -4.17 -7.46 -0.73
CA LEU A 25 -3.63 -8.75 -0.32
C LEU A 25 -2.25 -8.64 0.34
N THR A 26 -1.59 -7.48 0.28
CA THR A 26 -0.25 -7.31 0.84
C THR A 26 -0.20 -7.46 2.36
N PRO A 27 -1.06 -6.79 3.18
CA PRO A 27 -0.99 -6.93 4.63
C PRO A 27 -1.26 -8.37 5.14
N PRO A 28 -2.26 -9.12 4.64
CA PRO A 28 -2.42 -10.54 5.00
C PRO A 28 -1.20 -11.39 4.66
N ALA A 29 -0.56 -11.16 3.51
CA ALA A 29 0.65 -11.86 3.13
C ALA A 29 1.81 -11.57 4.11
N LEU A 30 1.94 -10.30 4.54
CA LEU A 30 2.93 -9.90 5.54
C LEU A 30 2.65 -10.49 6.92
N VAL A 31 1.39 -10.60 7.33
CA VAL A 31 0.98 -11.28 8.56
C VAL A 31 1.38 -12.75 8.54
N VAL A 32 1.07 -13.46 7.45
CA VAL A 32 1.47 -14.87 7.29
C VAL A 32 2.99 -15.01 7.33
N LEU A 33 3.72 -14.15 6.62
CA LEU A 33 5.18 -14.16 6.62
C LEU A 33 5.76 -13.88 8.01
N GLY A 34 5.24 -12.86 8.71
CA GLY A 34 5.66 -12.52 10.08
C GLY A 34 5.44 -13.66 11.06
N ASN A 35 4.28 -14.33 10.98
CA ASN A 35 3.98 -15.49 11.82
C ASN A 35 4.87 -16.69 11.50
N LEU A 36 5.17 -16.94 10.22
CA LEU A 36 6.15 -17.97 9.84
C LEU A 36 7.54 -17.66 10.38
N VAL A 37 7.99 -16.40 10.28
CA VAL A 37 9.27 -15.96 10.85
C VAL A 37 9.29 -16.16 12.37
N ASN A 38 8.20 -15.83 13.07
CA ASN A 38 8.09 -16.04 14.52
C ASN A 38 8.18 -17.54 14.87
N ILE A 39 7.47 -18.41 14.16
CA ILE A 39 7.52 -19.86 14.35
C ILE A 39 8.95 -20.41 14.13
N VAL A 40 9.62 -20.01 13.05
CA VAL A 40 10.99 -20.44 12.75
C VAL A 40 11.96 -19.95 13.84
N ASN A 41 11.87 -18.68 14.23
CA ASN A 41 12.71 -18.11 15.27
C ASN A 41 12.52 -18.81 16.62
N SER A 42 11.30 -19.21 16.95
CA SER A 42 11.00 -19.84 18.24
C SER A 42 11.27 -21.35 18.29
N PHE A 43 10.86 -22.10 17.27
CA PHE A 43 10.93 -23.56 17.31
C PHE A 43 12.17 -24.14 16.62
N VAL A 44 12.72 -23.44 15.61
CA VAL A 44 13.86 -23.94 14.83
C VAL A 44 15.16 -23.34 15.32
N LEU A 45 15.19 -22.01 15.46
CA LEU A 45 16.42 -21.28 15.80
C LEU A 45 16.59 -21.05 17.31
N GLY A 46 15.51 -21.13 18.09
CA GLY A 46 15.54 -20.89 19.54
C GLY A 46 15.98 -19.45 19.91
N ILE A 47 15.78 -18.49 19.02
CA ILE A 47 16.19 -17.09 19.18
C ILE A 47 15.19 -16.32 20.04
N THR A 48 13.90 -16.59 19.86
CA THR A 48 12.79 -15.96 20.58
C THR A 48 11.94 -17.02 21.26
N THR A 49 11.17 -16.65 22.29
CA THR A 49 10.12 -17.53 22.82
C THR A 49 8.86 -17.40 22.00
N PHE A 50 8.16 -18.52 21.75
CA PHE A 50 6.84 -18.46 21.12
C PHE A 50 5.85 -17.91 22.15
N ASP A 51 5.65 -16.61 22.08
CA ASP A 51 4.66 -15.87 22.85
C ASP A 51 3.86 -15.08 21.83
N TYR A 52 2.54 -15.23 21.88
CA TYR A 52 1.62 -14.66 20.91
C TYR A 52 0.32 -14.32 21.64
N SER A 53 0.16 -13.04 21.96
CA SER A 53 -0.94 -12.58 22.80
C SER A 53 -2.29 -12.71 22.07
N PRO A 54 -3.41 -12.94 22.79
CA PRO A 54 -4.74 -12.91 22.19
C PRO A 54 -5.06 -11.59 21.49
N LEU A 55 -4.47 -10.48 21.95
CA LEU A 55 -4.60 -9.17 21.34
C LEU A 55 -3.90 -9.10 19.99
N GLU A 56 -2.67 -9.64 19.86
CA GLU A 56 -1.98 -9.77 18.57
C GLU A 56 -2.72 -10.68 17.60
N ALA A 57 -3.26 -11.80 18.09
CA ALA A 57 -4.08 -12.70 17.28
C ALA A 57 -5.33 -11.97 16.74
N ALA A 58 -6.05 -11.27 17.62
CA ALA A 58 -7.22 -10.49 17.24
C ALA A 58 -6.83 -9.38 16.26
N HIS A 59 -5.66 -8.76 16.46
CA HIS A 59 -5.10 -7.81 15.53
C HIS A 59 -4.93 -8.49 14.15
N ASP A 60 -4.06 -9.48 14.01
CA ASP A 60 -3.78 -10.14 12.72
C ASP A 60 -5.02 -10.67 11.99
N VAL A 61 -6.03 -11.13 12.73
CA VAL A 61 -7.33 -11.54 12.18
C VAL A 61 -8.09 -10.34 11.59
N VAL A 62 -8.17 -9.20 12.30
CA VAL A 62 -8.89 -8.00 11.84
C VAL A 62 -8.34 -7.49 10.51
N ILE A 63 -7.02 -7.32 10.38
CA ILE A 63 -6.43 -6.88 9.10
C ILE A 63 -6.65 -7.91 8.01
N THR A 64 -6.56 -9.20 8.33
CA THR A 64 -6.74 -10.26 7.34
C THR A 64 -8.18 -10.23 6.79
N VAL A 65 -9.18 -10.16 7.67
CA VAL A 65 -10.59 -10.12 7.28
C VAL A 65 -10.91 -8.85 6.49
N LEU A 66 -10.48 -7.67 6.96
CA LEU A 66 -10.77 -6.40 6.28
C LEU A 66 -10.06 -6.28 4.93
N SER A 67 -8.83 -6.78 4.84
CA SER A 67 -8.07 -6.89 3.60
C SER A 67 -8.74 -7.79 2.57
N LEU A 68 -9.17 -8.98 3.00
CA LEU A 68 -9.89 -9.91 2.12
C LEU A 68 -11.25 -9.34 1.70
N ALA A 69 -11.97 -8.69 2.61
CA ALA A 69 -13.24 -8.03 2.30
C ALA A 69 -13.05 -6.88 1.29
N ALA A 70 -12.01 -6.06 1.45
CA ALA A 70 -11.67 -4.99 0.51
C ALA A 70 -11.27 -5.55 -0.86
N ALA A 71 -10.38 -6.56 -0.88
CA ALA A 71 -9.95 -7.25 -2.10
C ALA A 71 -11.16 -7.87 -2.83
N TRP A 72 -12.05 -8.56 -2.10
CA TRP A 72 -13.26 -9.16 -2.67
C TRP A 72 -14.22 -8.11 -3.22
N THR A 73 -14.42 -7.00 -2.50
CA THR A 73 -15.29 -5.89 -2.94
C THR A 73 -14.79 -5.28 -4.25
N VAL A 74 -13.48 -5.04 -4.36
CA VAL A 74 -12.86 -4.48 -5.57
C VAL A 74 -12.83 -5.51 -6.71
N HIS A 75 -12.56 -6.78 -6.40
CA HIS A 75 -12.54 -7.87 -7.38
C HIS A 75 -13.92 -8.15 -7.99
N ARG A 76 -15.00 -8.02 -7.22
CA ARG A 76 -16.37 -8.25 -7.70
C ARG A 76 -16.85 -7.24 -8.73
N ARG A 77 -16.18 -6.08 -8.87
CA ARG A 77 -16.51 -5.00 -9.83
C ARG A 77 -17.99 -4.56 -9.83
N ARG A 78 -18.69 -4.73 -8.69
CA ARG A 78 -20.15 -4.45 -8.60
C ARG A 78 -20.49 -2.96 -8.48
N PHE A 79 -19.53 -2.14 -8.09
CA PHE A 79 -19.70 -0.70 -7.91
C PHE A 79 -18.99 0.09 -9.00
N SER A 80 -19.33 1.37 -9.14
CA SER A 80 -18.67 2.24 -10.11
C SER A 80 -17.16 2.35 -9.82
N PRO A 81 -16.30 2.46 -10.86
CA PRO A 81 -14.86 2.51 -10.66
C PRO A 81 -14.39 3.61 -9.71
N ARG A 82 -15.06 4.78 -9.71
CA ARG A 82 -14.78 5.89 -8.80
C ARG A 82 -14.91 5.49 -7.32
N ILE A 83 -15.94 4.69 -6.99
CA ILE A 83 -16.15 4.19 -5.63
C ILE A 83 -15.05 3.18 -5.27
N LEU A 84 -14.77 2.24 -6.18
CA LEU A 84 -13.75 1.21 -5.93
C LEU A 84 -12.34 1.80 -5.74
N ILE A 85 -11.99 2.85 -6.48
CA ILE A 85 -10.74 3.60 -6.28
C ILE A 85 -10.73 4.26 -4.90
N ARG A 86 -11.82 4.93 -4.49
CA ARG A 86 -11.91 5.53 -3.14
C ARG A 86 -11.81 4.49 -2.02
N VAL A 87 -12.39 3.30 -2.21
CA VAL A 87 -12.23 2.18 -1.28
C VAL A 87 -10.76 1.78 -1.18
N GLY A 88 -10.05 1.67 -2.32
CA GLY A 88 -8.62 1.42 -2.34
C GLY A 88 -7.83 2.48 -1.57
N LEU A 89 -8.08 3.77 -1.83
CA LEU A 89 -7.44 4.89 -1.12
C LEU A 89 -7.69 4.86 0.39
N ALA A 90 -8.93 4.65 0.80
CA ALA A 90 -9.30 4.56 2.22
C ALA A 90 -8.61 3.37 2.89
N TYR A 91 -8.56 2.23 2.18
CA TYR A 91 -7.86 1.04 2.62
C TYR A 91 -6.35 1.32 2.83
N CYS A 92 -5.72 2.16 2.00
CA CYS A 92 -4.31 2.51 2.18
C CYS A 92 -4.04 3.21 3.50
N VAL A 93 -4.89 4.16 3.87
CA VAL A 93 -4.79 4.88 5.15
C VAL A 93 -5.05 3.92 6.31
N PHE A 94 -6.05 3.05 6.16
CA PHE A 94 -6.33 2.00 7.14
C PHE A 94 -5.14 1.04 7.33
N ALA A 95 -4.51 0.57 6.25
CA ALA A 95 -3.34 -0.29 6.33
C ALA A 95 -2.12 0.43 6.95
N ALA A 96 -1.95 1.74 6.71
CA ALA A 96 -0.92 2.53 7.37
C ALA A 96 -1.17 2.64 8.89
N LEU A 97 -2.43 2.90 9.27
CA LEU A 97 -2.85 2.89 10.68
C LEU A 97 -2.62 1.53 11.33
N TRP A 98 -2.88 0.46 10.57
CA TRP A 98 -2.62 -0.91 11.00
C TRP A 98 -1.15 -1.14 11.34
N PHE A 99 -0.24 -0.82 10.43
CA PHE A 99 1.20 -0.97 10.67
C PHE A 99 1.65 -0.16 11.88
N SER A 100 1.16 1.07 12.01
CA SER A 100 1.45 1.93 13.16
C SER A 100 0.92 1.35 14.48
N ALA A 101 -0.26 0.70 14.44
CA ALA A 101 -0.82 -0.01 15.58
C ALA A 101 0.02 -1.23 15.95
N THR A 102 0.46 -2.03 14.97
CA THR A 102 1.37 -3.16 15.19
C THR A 102 2.64 -2.71 15.89
N GLU A 103 3.26 -1.62 15.42
CA GLU A 103 4.49 -1.07 16.01
C GLU A 103 4.29 -0.76 17.50
N CYS A 104 3.16 -0.12 17.86
CA CYS A 104 2.82 0.18 19.25
C CYS A 104 2.51 -1.09 20.06
N LEU A 105 1.78 -2.05 19.50
CA LEU A 105 1.45 -3.32 20.16
C LEU A 105 2.70 -4.15 20.46
N VAL A 106 3.65 -4.21 19.52
CA VAL A 106 4.90 -4.95 19.69
C VAL A 106 5.76 -4.31 20.77
N VAL A 107 5.88 -2.97 20.79
CA VAL A 107 6.60 -2.30 21.88
C VAL A 107 5.87 -2.55 23.20
N GLY A 108 4.55 -2.41 23.24
CA GLY A 108 3.68 -2.67 24.38
C GLY A 108 3.78 -4.09 24.97
N SER A 109 3.96 -5.09 24.12
CA SER A 109 3.92 -6.51 24.52
C SER A 109 5.32 -7.09 24.77
N TYR A 110 6.35 -6.52 24.14
CA TYR A 110 7.70 -7.11 24.12
C TYR A 110 8.81 -6.14 24.56
N HIS A 111 8.54 -5.31 25.56
CA HIS A 111 9.47 -4.31 26.11
C HIS A 111 10.84 -4.84 26.57
N SER A 112 11.01 -6.15 26.76
CA SER A 112 12.27 -6.77 27.19
C SER A 112 12.99 -7.57 26.10
N ASP A 113 12.40 -7.74 24.91
CA ASP A 113 12.99 -8.50 23.81
C ASP A 113 13.65 -7.55 22.79
N PRO A 114 15.00 -7.45 22.77
CA PRO A 114 15.71 -6.50 21.91
C PRO A 114 15.55 -6.79 20.42
N ILE A 115 15.26 -8.04 20.02
CA ILE A 115 15.08 -8.41 18.62
C ILE A 115 13.70 -7.96 18.13
N ARG A 116 12.66 -8.20 18.94
CA ARG A 116 11.29 -7.76 18.63
C ARG A 116 11.17 -6.23 18.66
N LEU A 117 11.84 -5.57 19.62
CA LEU A 117 11.93 -4.11 19.66
C LEU A 117 12.71 -3.54 18.49
N GLY A 118 13.82 -4.18 18.09
CA GLY A 118 14.61 -3.82 16.90
C GLY A 118 13.76 -3.74 15.63
N MET A 119 12.84 -4.69 15.44
CA MET A 119 11.87 -4.65 14.34
C MET A 119 10.84 -3.51 14.48
N SER A 120 10.42 -3.15 15.71
CA SER A 120 9.54 -1.99 15.92
C SER A 120 10.20 -0.63 15.67
N TYR A 121 11.53 -0.52 15.73
CA TYR A 121 12.23 0.72 15.34
C TYR A 121 12.27 0.93 13.82
N PHE A 122 12.06 -0.13 13.04
CA PHE A 122 11.87 -0.05 11.60
C PHE A 122 10.38 0.10 11.27
N SER A 123 9.93 1.31 10.94
CA SER A 123 8.50 1.56 10.71
C SER A 123 8.04 0.96 9.38
N PHE A 124 7.17 -0.05 9.43
CA PHE A 124 6.54 -0.64 8.24
C PHE A 124 5.60 0.36 7.56
N THR A 125 5.06 1.30 8.32
CA THR A 125 4.29 2.43 7.78
C THR A 125 5.12 3.26 6.80
N MET A 126 6.43 3.43 7.07
CA MET A 126 7.36 4.15 6.20
C MET A 126 7.47 3.48 4.83
N VAL A 127 7.71 2.17 4.85
CA VAL A 127 7.79 1.33 3.63
C VAL A 127 6.46 1.41 2.87
N TRP A 128 5.35 1.27 3.58
CA TRP A 128 4.02 1.32 2.98
C TRP A 128 3.75 2.64 2.25
N VAL A 129 4.05 3.77 2.89
CA VAL A 129 3.86 5.12 2.33
C VAL A 129 4.69 5.36 1.07
N VAL A 130 5.92 4.82 1.01
CA VAL A 130 6.82 4.98 -0.14
C VAL A 130 6.44 4.06 -1.31
N PHE A 131 6.07 2.81 -1.04
CA PHE A 131 5.85 1.81 -2.09
C PHE A 131 4.41 1.77 -2.60
N PHE A 132 3.41 2.13 -1.79
CA PHE A 132 2.01 2.14 -2.21
C PHE A 132 1.78 2.93 -3.52
N PRO A 133 2.32 4.16 -3.68
CA PRO A 133 2.09 4.95 -4.89
C PRO A 133 2.68 4.32 -6.17
N ALA A 134 3.63 3.38 -6.02
CA ALA A 134 4.14 2.61 -7.17
C ALA A 134 3.12 1.58 -7.67
N ILE A 135 2.33 1.01 -6.77
CA ILE A 135 1.35 -0.04 -7.09
C ILE A 135 0.14 0.58 -7.78
N VAL A 136 -0.39 1.67 -7.22
CA VAL A 136 -1.59 2.37 -7.74
C VAL A 136 -1.19 3.75 -8.26
N PRO A 137 -0.84 3.88 -9.57
CA PRO A 137 -0.39 5.14 -10.13
C PRO A 137 -1.54 6.13 -10.18
N MET A 138 -1.45 7.18 -9.37
CA MET A 138 -2.46 8.23 -9.34
C MET A 138 -1.77 9.59 -9.39
N ARG A 139 -2.11 10.42 -10.38
CA ARG A 139 -1.71 11.85 -10.44
C ARG A 139 -2.74 12.78 -9.79
N SER A 140 -3.65 12.24 -9.00
CA SER A 140 -4.69 13.05 -8.38
C SER A 140 -4.19 13.72 -7.09
N ALA A 141 -4.74 14.89 -6.77
CA ALA A 141 -4.64 15.48 -5.43
C ALA A 141 -5.07 14.48 -4.33
N ALA A 142 -5.97 13.54 -4.66
CA ALA A 142 -6.38 12.44 -3.80
C ALA A 142 -5.22 11.49 -3.42
N ALA A 143 -4.21 11.33 -4.28
CA ALA A 143 -3.04 10.49 -4.01
C ALA A 143 -2.12 11.15 -2.99
N VAL A 144 -1.81 12.43 -3.20
CA VAL A 144 -1.00 13.23 -2.26
C VAL A 144 -1.69 13.28 -0.89
N THR A 145 -2.99 13.56 -0.85
CA THR A 145 -3.74 13.53 0.42
C THR A 145 -3.73 12.16 1.07
N THR A 146 -3.88 11.07 0.30
CA THR A 146 -3.80 9.71 0.84
C THR A 146 -2.42 9.40 1.42
N ILE A 147 -1.34 9.78 0.74
CA ILE A 147 0.05 9.59 1.21
C ILE A 147 0.27 10.36 2.51
N VAL A 148 -0.17 11.62 2.58
CA VAL A 148 -0.05 12.45 3.79
C VAL A 148 -0.88 11.87 4.94
N LEU A 149 -2.12 11.47 4.69
CA LEU A 149 -2.98 10.85 5.71
C LEU A 149 -2.38 9.54 6.23
N ALA A 150 -1.92 8.68 5.32
CA ALA A 150 -1.24 7.44 5.66
C ALA A 150 0.02 7.70 6.50
N ALA A 151 0.89 8.63 6.07
CA ALA A 151 2.10 8.97 6.80
C ALA A 151 1.83 9.58 8.19
N SER A 152 0.71 10.29 8.33
CA SER A 152 0.30 10.89 9.61
C SER A 152 -0.14 9.85 10.64
N THR A 153 -0.51 8.64 10.22
CA THR A 153 -0.97 7.58 11.13
C THR A 153 0.11 7.16 12.13
N ALA A 154 1.38 7.12 11.70
CA ALA A 154 2.50 6.74 12.56
C ALA A 154 2.73 7.70 13.75
N PRO A 155 2.98 9.01 13.55
CA PRO A 155 3.18 9.92 14.67
C PRO A 155 1.92 10.07 15.52
N LEU A 156 0.72 10.07 14.92
CA LEU A 156 -0.53 10.17 15.67
C LEU A 156 -0.80 8.94 16.55
N MET A 157 -0.58 7.74 16.02
CA MET A 157 -0.74 6.51 16.80
C MET A 157 0.26 6.45 17.94
N ARG A 158 1.53 6.83 17.67
CA ARG A 158 2.57 6.84 18.68
C ARG A 158 2.29 7.81 19.82
N TRP A 159 1.94 9.05 19.46
CA TRP A 159 1.55 10.07 20.42
C TRP A 159 0.29 9.68 21.21
N GLY A 160 -0.70 9.07 20.53
CA GLY A 160 -1.92 8.56 21.16
C GLY A 160 -1.61 7.44 22.17
N ALA A 161 -0.81 6.45 21.78
CA ALA A 161 -0.43 5.34 22.66
C ALA A 161 0.36 5.82 23.89
N GLU A 162 1.26 6.79 23.70
CA GLU A 162 2.04 7.38 24.80
C GLU A 162 1.18 8.23 25.74
N SER A 163 0.30 9.08 25.20
CA SER A 163 -0.60 9.93 26.00
C SER A 163 -1.64 9.13 26.80
N LEU A 164 -2.03 7.95 26.31
CA LEU A 164 -2.89 7.00 27.03
C LEU A 164 -2.12 6.12 28.03
N GLY A 165 -0.79 6.24 28.09
CA GLY A 165 0.07 5.45 28.98
C GLY A 165 0.16 3.97 28.61
N TRP A 166 -0.20 3.59 27.37
CA TRP A 166 -0.12 2.21 26.90
C TRP A 166 1.31 1.78 26.61
N VAL A 167 2.12 2.69 26.09
CA VAL A 167 3.49 2.43 25.67
C VAL A 167 4.36 3.61 26.10
N GLN A 168 5.58 3.33 26.55
CA GLN A 168 6.59 4.37 26.77
C GLN A 168 7.66 4.28 25.70
N PHE A 169 7.76 5.33 24.89
CA PHE A 169 8.82 5.47 23.92
C PHE A 169 9.94 6.37 24.47
N SER A 170 11.11 6.32 23.84
CA SER A 170 12.21 7.23 24.21
C SER A 170 11.83 8.69 23.95
N GLU A 171 12.43 9.60 24.70
CA GLU A 171 12.28 11.03 24.45
C GLU A 171 12.66 11.38 22.99
N GLY A 172 11.87 12.26 22.36
CA GLY A 172 12.09 12.68 20.96
C GLY A 172 11.68 11.65 19.90
N SER A 173 11.20 10.47 20.28
CA SER A 173 10.85 9.41 19.34
C SER A 173 9.68 9.78 18.40
N VAL A 174 8.68 10.52 18.90
CA VAL A 174 7.58 11.07 18.09
C VAL A 174 8.10 12.08 17.07
N VAL A 175 9.05 12.93 17.47
CA VAL A 175 9.68 13.92 16.56
C VAL A 175 10.46 13.18 15.48
N PHE A 176 11.25 12.18 15.84
CA PHE A 176 12.03 11.38 14.89
C PHE A 176 11.13 10.69 13.85
N VAL A 177 10.08 9.98 14.29
CA VAL A 177 9.17 9.31 13.35
C VAL A 177 8.42 10.31 12.48
N THR A 178 8.07 11.48 13.01
CA THR A 178 7.44 12.56 12.23
C THR A 178 8.36 13.02 11.10
N ILE A 179 9.65 13.27 11.39
CA ILE A 179 10.64 13.66 10.38
C ILE A 179 10.81 12.54 9.34
N ALA A 180 10.95 11.28 9.77
CA ALA A 180 11.07 10.14 8.86
C ALA A 180 9.84 10.01 7.93
N MET A 181 8.65 10.25 8.45
CA MET A 181 7.41 10.24 7.66
C MET A 181 7.34 11.42 6.68
N ILE A 182 7.81 12.61 7.04
CA ILE A 182 7.92 13.74 6.11
C ILE A 182 8.82 13.36 4.91
N PHE A 183 9.99 12.78 5.17
CA PHE A 183 10.86 12.27 4.11
C PHE A 183 10.17 11.20 3.26
N SER A 184 9.40 10.32 3.89
CA SER A 184 8.65 9.26 3.20
C SER A 184 7.52 9.79 2.33
N VAL A 185 6.85 10.87 2.75
CA VAL A 185 5.85 11.56 1.91
C VAL A 185 6.52 12.14 0.67
N ILE A 186 7.66 12.82 0.82
CA ILE A 186 8.40 13.39 -0.31
C ILE A 186 8.78 12.28 -1.30
N MET A 187 9.32 11.17 -0.78
CA MET A 187 9.71 10.03 -1.61
C MET A 187 8.51 9.35 -2.26
N GLY A 188 7.43 9.10 -1.52
CA GLY A 188 6.21 8.49 -2.03
C GLY A 188 5.56 9.32 -3.13
N VAL A 189 5.54 10.66 -2.99
CA VAL A 189 5.07 11.57 -4.04
C VAL A 189 5.98 11.54 -5.27
N ALA A 190 7.31 11.50 -5.08
CA ALA A 190 8.26 11.36 -6.19
C ALA A 190 8.04 10.06 -6.96
N VAL A 191 7.92 8.93 -6.26
CA VAL A 191 7.61 7.61 -6.83
C VAL A 191 6.28 7.65 -7.60
N SER A 192 5.23 8.23 -6.99
CA SER A 192 3.93 8.39 -7.63
C SER A 192 4.03 9.14 -8.96
N ASN A 193 4.82 10.22 -8.99
CA ASN A 193 5.02 11.03 -10.19
C ASN A 193 5.78 10.27 -11.28
N VAL A 194 6.84 9.55 -10.92
CA VAL A 194 7.62 8.74 -11.87
C VAL A 194 6.75 7.64 -12.49
N VAL A 195 6.05 6.85 -11.66
CA VAL A 195 5.21 5.75 -12.17
C VAL A 195 4.05 6.29 -13.00
N TYR A 196 3.46 7.42 -12.62
CA TYR A 196 2.45 8.06 -13.45
C TYR A 196 3.00 8.50 -14.82
N GLN A 197 4.18 9.13 -14.86
CA GLN A 197 4.80 9.57 -16.12
C GLN A 197 5.10 8.39 -17.03
N LEU A 198 5.59 7.27 -16.47
CA LEU A 198 5.80 6.02 -17.21
C LEU A 198 4.49 5.46 -17.76
N GLY A 199 3.41 5.46 -16.97
CA GLY A 199 2.10 5.03 -17.46
C GLY A 199 1.57 5.91 -18.59
N ARG A 200 1.82 7.22 -18.50
CA ARG A 200 1.44 8.18 -19.54
C ARG A 200 2.25 7.98 -20.82
N SER A 201 3.56 7.84 -20.75
CA SER A 201 4.40 7.65 -21.94
C SER A 201 4.09 6.35 -22.67
N VAL A 202 3.76 5.28 -21.93
CA VAL A 202 3.28 4.01 -22.53
C VAL A 202 1.93 4.20 -23.23
N THR A 203 1.04 5.02 -22.66
CA THR A 203 -0.26 5.31 -23.28
C THR A 203 -0.08 6.14 -24.55
N GLU A 204 0.75 7.19 -24.49
CA GLU A 204 1.09 8.03 -25.65
C GLU A 204 1.80 7.22 -26.74
N ALA A 205 2.69 6.28 -26.40
CA ALA A 205 3.33 5.38 -27.37
C ALA A 205 2.37 4.41 -28.05
N ARG A 206 1.22 4.08 -27.42
CA ARG A 206 0.14 3.30 -28.05
C ARG A 206 -0.74 4.15 -28.98
N GLU A 207 -0.62 5.47 -28.93
CA GLU A 207 -1.37 6.40 -29.77
C GLU A 207 -0.46 6.95 -30.89
N MET A 208 -0.70 6.51 -32.13
CA MET A 208 -0.01 6.97 -33.33
C MET A 208 -0.91 7.96 -34.09
N GLY A 209 -0.90 9.23 -33.66
CA GLY A 209 -1.77 10.27 -34.25
C GLY A 209 -3.24 9.99 -34.01
N SER A 210 -4.05 9.87 -35.07
CA SER A 210 -5.48 9.53 -34.98
C SER A 210 -5.77 8.04 -34.75
N TYR A 211 -4.74 7.21 -34.65
CA TYR A 211 -4.85 5.75 -34.53
C TYR A 211 -4.36 5.24 -33.18
N ARG A 212 -5.12 4.34 -32.57
CA ARG A 212 -4.76 3.63 -31.34
C ARG A 212 -4.31 2.21 -31.70
N LEU A 213 -3.06 1.86 -31.39
CA LEU A 213 -2.50 0.53 -31.63
C LEU A 213 -3.13 -0.48 -30.66
N GLU A 214 -3.72 -1.55 -31.21
CA GLU A 214 -4.42 -2.58 -30.44
C GLU A 214 -3.59 -3.86 -30.29
N LYS A 215 -3.21 -4.48 -31.41
CA LYS A 215 -2.56 -5.80 -31.45
C LYS A 215 -1.46 -5.84 -32.50
N ASN A 216 -0.28 -6.32 -32.14
CA ASN A 216 0.79 -6.60 -33.10
C ASN A 216 0.40 -7.80 -33.99
N LEU A 217 0.43 -7.60 -35.30
CA LEU A 217 0.10 -8.60 -36.33
C LEU A 217 1.36 -9.27 -36.90
N GLY A 218 2.53 -8.66 -36.74
CA GLY A 218 3.81 -9.22 -37.18
C GLY A 218 4.97 -8.23 -37.05
N SER A 219 6.16 -8.76 -36.79
CA SER A 219 7.41 -8.00 -36.71
C SER A 219 8.41 -8.49 -37.75
N GLY A 220 9.05 -7.58 -38.49
CA GLY A 220 10.10 -7.88 -39.47
C GLY A 220 11.26 -6.89 -39.41
N GLY A 221 12.29 -7.12 -40.23
CA GLY A 221 13.53 -6.31 -40.21
C GLY A 221 13.37 -4.82 -40.57
N MET A 222 12.24 -4.43 -41.17
CA MET A 222 11.89 -3.04 -41.52
C MET A 222 10.84 -2.42 -40.59
N GLY A 223 10.37 -3.13 -39.56
CA GLY A 223 9.41 -2.61 -38.58
C GLY A 223 8.33 -3.59 -38.15
N GLU A 224 7.35 -3.08 -37.41
CA GLU A 224 6.24 -3.85 -36.86
C GLU A 224 4.92 -3.42 -37.52
N VAL A 225 4.01 -4.38 -37.71
CA VAL A 225 2.66 -4.16 -38.25
C VAL A 225 1.66 -4.36 -37.12
N TRP A 226 0.83 -3.35 -36.87
CA TRP A 226 -0.15 -3.36 -35.79
C TRP A 226 -1.56 -3.19 -36.34
N SER A 227 -2.53 -3.91 -35.76
CA SER A 227 -3.95 -3.57 -35.83
C SER A 227 -4.18 -2.28 -35.05
N ALA A 228 -4.91 -1.33 -35.63
CA ALA A 228 -5.20 -0.06 -34.97
C ALA A 228 -6.63 0.41 -35.24
N SER A 229 -7.25 1.06 -34.26
CA SER A 229 -8.56 1.70 -34.38
C SER A 229 -8.40 3.21 -34.60
N HIS A 230 -9.17 3.79 -35.53
CA HIS A 230 -9.26 5.24 -35.71
C HIS A 230 -10.20 5.87 -34.68
N ARG A 231 -9.86 7.06 -34.18
CA ARG A 231 -10.68 7.80 -33.20
C ARG A 231 -11.85 8.57 -33.83
#